data_AF-A0A960LUQ0-F1
#
_entry.id   AF-A0A960LUQ0-F1
#
_cell.length_a   1.000
_cell.length_b   1.000
_cell.length_c   1.000
_cell.angle_alpha   90.00
_cell.angle_beta   90.00
_cell.angle_gamma   90.00
#
_symmetry.space_group_name_H-M   'P 1'
#
loop_
_entity.id
_entity.type
_entity.pdbx_description
1 polymer ?
#
loop_
_entity_poly.entity_id
_entity_poly.type
_entity_poly.pdbx_seq_one_letter_code
_entity_poly.pdbx_strand_id
1 'polypeptide(L)' 'MRSYRTNCHSKYDLKVHLIWIPKYRKRVLLGKVAERTRDLLRQVCMEHEVDIISGKVSSDHVHIFVSYRP' A
#
# COMPACT_ATOMS: atom_id res chain seq x y z
N MET A 1 -5.93 -2.44 -23.45
CA MET A 1 -7.10 -1.59 -23.09
C MET A 1 -6.98 -1.26 -21.60
N ARG A 2 -6.94 0.01 -21.19
CA ARG A 2 -6.85 0.37 -19.76
C ARG A 2 -8.18 0.01 -19.08
N SER A 3 -8.14 -0.80 -18.02
CA SER A 3 -9.31 -1.15 -17.23
C SER A 3 -9.60 -0.03 -16.24
N TYR A 4 -10.65 0.75 -16.50
CA TYR A 4 -11.13 1.81 -15.60
C TYR A 4 -12.16 1.23 -14.63
N ARG A 5 -12.10 1.66 -13.37
CA ARG A 5 -13.14 1.35 -12.39
C ARG A 5 -14.29 2.31 -12.54
N THR A 6 -15.50 1.84 -12.27
CA THR A 6 -16.74 2.60 -12.46
C THR A 6 -17.60 2.53 -11.21
N ASN A 7 -18.13 3.67 -10.81
CA ASN A 7 -19.20 3.81 -9.83
C ASN A 7 -20.43 4.43 -10.54
N CYS A 8 -21.57 4.59 -9.85
CA CYS A 8 -22.83 5.09 -10.41
C CYS A 8 -22.68 6.41 -11.20
N HIS A 9 -21.76 7.29 -10.77
CA HIS A 9 -21.56 8.61 -11.38
C HIS A 9 -20.09 8.95 -11.67
N SER A 10 -19.17 7.98 -11.59
CA SER A 10 -17.75 8.24 -11.83
C SER A 10 -17.05 7.08 -12.55
N LYS A 11 -16.11 7.42 -13.44
CA LYS A 11 -15.13 6.48 -13.99
C LYS A 11 -13.75 6.96 -13.58
N TYR A 12 -12.96 6.10 -12.96
CA TYR A 12 -11.71 6.50 -12.35
C TYR A 12 -10.63 5.42 -12.48
N ASP A 13 -9.39 5.88 -12.46
CA ASP A 13 -8.20 5.06 -12.30
C ASP A 13 -7.24 5.78 -11.35
N LEU A 14 -7.62 5.82 -10.07
CA LEU A 14 -6.83 6.47 -9.03
C LEU A 14 -5.84 5.44 -8.47
N LYS A 15 -4.56 5.74 -8.64
CA LYS A 15 -3.45 4.95 -8.14
C LYS A 15 -2.39 5.87 -7.57
N VAL A 16 -1.79 5.48 -6.46
CA VAL A 16 -0.71 6.25 -5.82
C VAL A 16 0.41 5.32 -5.37
N HIS A 17 1.64 5.78 -5.53
CA HIS A 17 2.83 5.11 -5.01
C HIS A 17 3.26 5.83 -3.73
N LEU A 18 3.00 5.20 -2.59
CA LEU A 18 3.32 5.68 -1.26
C LEU A 18 4.66 5.10 -0.83
N ILE A 19 5.55 5.97 -0.36
CA ILE A 19 6.84 5.60 0.22
C ILE A 19 6.99 6.31 1.55
N TRP A 20 7.36 5.57 2.59
CA TRP A 20 7.75 6.17 3.86
C TRP A 20 8.87 5.38 4.53
N ILE A 21 9.50 6.02 5.52
CA ILE A 21 10.66 5.50 6.24
C ILE A 21 10.35 5.39 7.75
N PRO A 22 10.96 4.44 8.48
CA PRO A 22 10.95 4.44 9.92
C PRO A 22 11.71 5.65 10.47
N LYS A 23 11.42 6.05 11.70
CA LYS A 23 12.05 7.20 12.35
C LYS A 23 13.58 7.07 12.33
N TYR A 24 14.26 8.12 11.88
CA TYR A 24 15.72 8.16 11.67
C TYR A 24 16.26 7.13 10.66
N ARG A 25 15.40 6.58 9.78
CA ARG A 25 15.76 5.57 8.75
C ARG A 25 16.49 4.34 9.34
N LYS A 26 16.17 3.98 10.58
CA LYS A 26 16.75 2.80 11.22
C LYS A 26 16.31 1.54 10.48
N ARG A 27 17.22 0.56 10.35
CA ARG A 27 16.96 -0.74 9.70
C ARG A 27 16.16 -1.68 10.61
N VAL A 28 14.96 -1.27 11.03
CA VAL A 28 14.14 -2.00 12.02
C VAL A 28 13.14 -2.96 11.37
N LEU A 29 12.87 -2.82 10.08
CA LEU A 29 11.88 -3.62 9.35
C LEU A 29 12.54 -4.93 8.88
N LEU A 30 12.93 -5.77 9.83
CA LEU A 30 13.61 -7.04 9.59
C LEU A 30 12.89 -8.19 10.31
N GLY A 31 13.01 -9.41 9.77
CA GLY A 31 12.42 -10.63 10.34
C GLY A 31 10.94 -10.47 10.71
N LYS A 32 10.59 -10.84 11.95
CA LYS A 32 9.21 -10.79 12.46
C LYS A 32 8.58 -9.40 12.40
N VAL A 33 9.37 -8.32 12.53
CA VAL A 33 8.86 -6.95 12.44
C VAL A 33 8.39 -6.66 11.02
N ALA A 34 9.19 -7.03 10.01
CA ALA A 34 8.83 -6.84 8.61
C ALA A 34 7.56 -7.64 8.22
N GLU A 35 7.48 -8.89 8.69
CA GLU A 35 6.32 -9.76 8.48
C GLU A 35 5.06 -9.15 9.10
N ARG A 36 5.12 -8.78 10.37
CA ARG A 36 3.97 -8.18 11.06
C ARG A 36 3.55 -6.85 10.42
N THR A 37 4.50 -6.02 10.01
CA THR A 37 4.22 -4.78 9.27
C THR A 37 3.49 -5.07 7.97
N ARG A 38 3.94 -6.07 7.19
CA ARG A 38 3.25 -6.46 5.95
C ARG A 38 1.81 -6.90 6.20
N ASP A 39 1.59 -7.71 7.23
CA ASP A 39 0.26 -8.23 7.55
C ASP A 39 -0.68 -7.11 7.99
N LEU A 40 -0.20 -6.18 8.83
CA LEU A 40 -0.96 -5.00 9.24
C LEU A 40 -1.31 -4.11 8.06
N LEU A 41 -0.37 -3.87 7.13
CA LEU A 41 -0.64 -3.06 5.94
C LEU A 41 -1.72 -3.70 5.06
N ARG A 42 -1.70 -5.02 4.89
CA ARG A 42 -2.75 -5.75 4.15
C ARG A 42 -4.09 -5.64 4.85
N GLN A 43 -4.13 -5.80 6.17
CA GLN A 43 -5.35 -5.70 6.96
C GLN A 43 -5.97 -4.29 6.85
N VAL A 44 -5.16 -3.24 7.01
CA VAL A 44 -5.61 -1.84 6.91
C VAL A 44 -6.13 -1.54 5.49
N CYS A 45 -5.41 -1.97 4.45
CA CYS A 45 -5.89 -1.77 3.08
C CYS A 45 -7.22 -2.48 2.82
N MET A 46 -7.39 -3.70 3.33
CA MET A 46 -8.64 -4.45 3.20
C MET A 46 -9.81 -3.74 3.93
N GLU A 47 -9.57 -3.24 5.13
CA GLU A 47 -10.57 -2.51 5.92
C GLU A 47 -11.01 -1.20 5.26
N HIS A 48 -10.10 -0.52 4.57
CA HIS A 48 -10.38 0.73 3.86
C HIS A 48 -10.78 0.55 2.39
N GLU A 49 -11.01 -0.68 1.94
CA GLU A 49 -11.34 -1.00 0.54
C GLU A 49 -10.32 -0.43 -0.47
N VAL A 50 -9.03 -0.48 -0.10
CA VAL A 50 -7.90 -0.07 -0.91
C VAL A 50 -7.23 -1.30 -1.51
N ASP A 51 -7.07 -1.31 -2.83
CA ASP A 51 -6.46 -2.43 -3.54
C ASP A 51 -4.95 -2.26 -3.64
N ILE A 52 -4.20 -3.20 -3.08
CA ILE A 52 -2.74 -3.24 -3.20
C ILE A 52 -2.37 -3.85 -4.56
N ILE A 53 -1.79 -3.05 -5.44
CA ILE A 53 -1.29 -3.50 -6.74
C ILE A 53 0.10 -4.12 -6.58
N SER A 54 0.96 -3.47 -5.79
CA SER A 54 2.29 -3.96 -5.45
C SER A 54 2.74 -3.37 -4.11
N GLY A 55 3.53 -4.12 -3.35
CA GLY A 55 4.04 -3.66 -2.07
C GLY A 55 5.34 -4.35 -1.68
N LYS A 56 6.28 -3.59 -1.12
CA LYS A 56 7.57 -4.07 -0.64
C LYS A 56 7.92 -3.42 0.69
N VAL A 57 8.17 -4.24 1.69
CA VAL A 57 8.76 -3.83 2.97
C VAL A 57 10.26 -4.12 2.88
N SER A 58 11.07 -3.06 2.82
CA SER A 58 12.53 -3.12 2.89
C SER A 58 12.97 -2.87 4.34
N SER A 59 14.23 -3.16 4.65
CA SER A 59 14.78 -3.02 6.01
C SER A 59 14.63 -1.61 6.62
N ASP A 60 14.67 -0.57 5.78
CA ASP A 60 14.73 0.83 6.17
C ASP A 60 13.63 1.70 5.52
N HIS A 61 12.70 1.12 4.77
CA HIS A 61 11.61 1.85 4.12
C HIS A 61 10.51 0.90 3.60
N VAL A 62 9.32 1.45 3.35
CA VAL A 62 8.18 0.72 2.77
C VAL A 62 7.76 1.39 1.48
N HIS A 63 7.55 0.59 0.43
CA HIS A 63 6.92 1.00 -0.82
C HIS A 63 5.57 0.31 -0.93
N ILE A 64 4.50 1.06 -1.20
CA ILE A 64 3.19 0.52 -1.51
C ILE A 64 2.60 1.26 -2.71
N PHE A 65 2.21 0.51 -3.74
CA PHE A 65 1.46 1.00 -4.88
C PHE A 65 0.02 0.49 -4.78
N VAL A 66 -0.91 1.42 -4.58
CA VAL A 66 -2.32 1.12 -4.30
C VAL A 66 -3.25 1.82 -5.29
N SER A 67 -4.40 1.20 -5.52
CA SER A 67 -5.57 1.84 -6.10
C SER A 67 -6.60 2.10 -5.02
N TYR A 68 -7.23 3.27 -5.06
CA TYR A 68 -8.24 3.68 -4.08
C TYR A 68 -9.46 4.26 -4.78
N ARG A 69 -10.57 4.34 -4.06
CA ARG A 69 -11.81 4.94 -4.56
C ARG A 69 -11.77 6.47 -4.37
N PRO A 70 -12.36 7.25 -5.29
CA PRO A 70 -12.52 8.70 -5.13
C PRO A 70 -13.40 9.04 -3.93
#